data_AF-A0A3B0QRV6-F1
#
_entry.id   AF-A0A3B0QRV6-F1
#
_cell.length_a   1.000
_cell.length_b   1.000
_cell.length_c   1.000
_cell.angle_alpha   90.00
_cell.angle_beta   90.00
_cell.angle_gamma   90.00
#
_symmetry.space_group_name_H-M   'P 1'
#
loop_
_entity.id
_entity.type
_entity.pdbx_description
1 polymer ?
#
loop_
_entity_poly.entity_id
_entity_poly.type
_entity_poly.pdbx_seq_one_letter_code
_entity_poly.pdbx_strand_id
1 'polypeptide(L)'
;MEEFLRDNYSLLIRFVEIMAAVTGLLLVKKYRDSSVKYFIYFLVYIAILELIGGYPTYLANYDFLKDYKIAVKGTFLERNYWWYNIFWEIGSVLFYSFYFINILKTKFYIKLIKFTSITFFLSSIIYIAIHWSELFTTTIPFNSIFGAIVIMMCVILYFIEILQSNSILMFYKSI
;
A
#
# COMPACT_ATOMS: atom_id res chain seq x y z
N MET A 1 -18.23 23.49 7.34
CA MET A 1 -17.92 22.41 6.38
C MET A 1 -16.59 21.76 6.72
N GLU A 2 -15.54 22.55 6.95
CA GLU A 2 -14.22 22.05 7.40
C GLU A 2 -14.27 21.23 8.69
N GLU A 3 -14.96 21.74 9.73
CA GLU A 3 -15.12 21.01 11.01
C GLU A 3 -15.78 19.64 10.83
N PHE A 4 -16.89 19.58 10.08
CA PHE A 4 -17.57 18.31 9.79
C PHE A 4 -16.65 17.30 9.09
N LEU A 5 -15.86 17.73 8.09
CA LEU A 5 -14.94 16.84 7.38
C LEU A 5 -13.82 16.36 8.29
N ARG A 6 -13.33 17.21 9.18
CA ARG A 6 -12.27 16.87 10.13
C ARG A 6 -12.76 15.87 11.18
N ASP A 7 -13.96 16.08 11.72
CA ASP A 7 -14.55 15.21 12.75
C ASP A 7 -14.91 13.82 12.19
N ASN A 8 -15.24 13.73 10.91
CA ASN A 8 -15.64 12.48 10.24
C ASN A 8 -14.54 11.90 9.34
N TYR A 9 -13.33 12.45 9.35
CA TYR A 9 -12.26 12.12 8.40
C TYR A 9 -11.96 10.62 8.31
N SER A 10 -11.82 9.93 9.45
CA SER A 10 -11.54 8.50 9.48
C SER A 10 -12.68 7.66 8.90
N LEU A 11 -13.93 8.04 9.18
CA LEU A 11 -15.11 7.36 8.64
C LEU A 11 -15.20 7.55 7.13
N LEU A 12 -14.98 8.78 6.65
CA LEU A 12 -15.01 9.12 5.23
C LEU A 12 -13.96 8.34 4.44
N ILE A 13 -12.72 8.26 4.94
CA ILE A 13 -11.67 7.47 4.29
C ILE A 13 -12.07 5.99 4.18
N ARG A 14 -12.48 5.39 5.29
CA ARG A 14 -12.88 3.98 5.33
C ARG A 14 -14.04 3.69 4.38
N PHE A 15 -14.99 4.61 4.30
CA PHE A 15 -16.10 4.51 3.35
C PHE A 15 -15.60 4.48 1.90
N VAL A 16 -14.69 5.39 1.53
CA VAL A 16 -14.12 5.44 0.17
C VAL A 16 -13.30 4.19 -0.13
N GLU A 17 -12.49 3.70 0.82
CA GLU A 17 -11.68 2.47 0.67
C GLU A 17 -12.56 1.25 0.44
N ILE A 18 -13.61 1.08 1.25
CA ILE A 18 -14.56 -0.03 1.11
C ILE A 18 -15.30 0.08 -0.23
N MET A 19 -15.74 1.27 -0.62
CA MET A 19 -16.38 1.49 -1.92
C MET A 19 -15.46 1.13 -3.08
N ALA A 20 -14.18 1.47 -3.00
CA ALA A 20 -13.18 1.11 -4.00
C ALA A 20 -12.98 -0.42 -4.08
N ALA A 21 -12.84 -1.09 -2.93
CA ALA A 21 -12.71 -2.54 -2.84
C ALA A 21 -13.93 -3.28 -3.40
N VAL A 22 -15.15 -2.86 -3.00
CA VAL A 22 -16.41 -3.43 -3.48
C VAL A 22 -16.56 -3.23 -4.98
N THR A 23 -16.32 -2.01 -5.49
CA THR A 23 -16.39 -1.72 -6.92
C THR A 23 -15.39 -2.57 -7.71
N GLY A 24 -14.17 -2.71 -7.20
CA GLY A 24 -13.16 -3.60 -7.79
C GLY A 24 -13.64 -5.05 -7.85
N LEU A 25 -14.19 -5.58 -6.76
CA LEU A 25 -14.71 -6.95 -6.71
C LEU A 25 -15.87 -7.19 -7.68
N LEU A 26 -16.79 -6.23 -7.84
CA LEU A 26 -17.87 -6.33 -8.82
C LEU A 26 -17.34 -6.42 -10.26
N LEU A 27 -16.25 -5.71 -10.55
CA LEU A 27 -15.63 -5.65 -11.87
C LEU A 27 -14.56 -6.74 -12.09
N VAL A 28 -14.18 -7.53 -11.09
CA VAL A 28 -13.06 -8.49 -11.19
C VAL A 28 -13.26 -9.50 -12.32
N LYS A 29 -14.50 -9.92 -12.58
CA LYS A 29 -14.84 -10.85 -13.67
C LYS A 29 -14.54 -10.24 -15.05
N LYS A 30 -14.73 -8.93 -15.20
CA LYS A 30 -14.44 -8.19 -16.45
C LYS A 30 -12.94 -8.12 -16.74
N TYR A 31 -12.11 -8.05 -15.70
CA TYR A 31 -10.65 -7.85 -15.82
C TYR A 31 -9.83 -9.12 -15.54
N ARG A 32 -10.45 -10.31 -15.59
CA ARG A 32 -9.83 -11.59 -15.18
C ARG A 32 -8.51 -11.91 -15.89
N ASP A 33 -8.37 -11.52 -17.15
CA ASP A 33 -7.20 -11.83 -17.97
C ASP A 33 -6.20 -10.66 -18.06
N SER A 34 -6.48 -9.55 -17.38
CA SER A 34 -5.61 -8.37 -17.33
C SER A 34 -4.84 -8.29 -16.03
N SER A 35 -3.69 -7.60 -16.05
CA SER A 35 -2.93 -7.24 -14.84
C SER A 35 -3.75 -6.38 -13.86
N VAL A 36 -4.82 -5.73 -14.32
CA VAL A 36 -5.76 -4.94 -13.50
C VAL A 36 -6.35 -5.73 -12.33
N LYS A 37 -6.52 -7.06 -12.45
CA LYS A 37 -7.02 -7.90 -11.34
C LYS A 37 -6.13 -7.84 -10.10
N TYR A 38 -4.81 -7.71 -10.28
CA TYR A 38 -3.89 -7.61 -9.15
C TYR A 38 -4.08 -6.30 -8.40
N PHE A 39 -4.38 -5.22 -9.13
CA PHE A 39 -4.75 -3.94 -8.52
C PHE A 39 -6.07 -4.02 -7.75
N ILE A 40 -7.08 -4.72 -8.30
CA ILE A 40 -8.34 -4.98 -7.59
C ILE A 40 -8.09 -5.72 -6.26
N TYR A 41 -7.28 -6.79 -6.29
CA TYR A 41 -6.93 -7.51 -5.06
C TYR A 41 -6.14 -6.65 -4.07
N PHE A 42 -5.30 -5.75 -4.57
CA PHE A 42 -4.60 -4.80 -3.72
C PHE A 42 -5.55 -3.82 -3.04
N LEU A 43 -6.58 -3.31 -3.71
CA LEU A 43 -7.59 -2.45 -3.07
C LEU A 43 -8.32 -3.18 -1.93
N VAL A 44 -8.68 -4.45 -2.14
CA VAL A 44 -9.27 -5.29 -1.10
C VAL A 44 -8.29 -5.52 0.05
N TYR A 45 -7.03 -5.80 -0.27
CA TYR A 45 -5.95 -5.93 0.71
C TYR A 45 -5.79 -4.67 1.56
N ILE A 46 -5.79 -3.48 0.95
CA ILE A 46 -5.71 -2.20 1.67
C ILE A 46 -6.91 -2.02 2.61
N ALA A 47 -8.13 -2.29 2.14
CA ALA A 47 -9.32 -2.19 2.99
C ALA A 47 -9.24 -3.11 4.22
N ILE A 48 -8.70 -4.32 4.07
CA ILE A 48 -8.46 -5.26 5.18
C ILE A 48 -7.34 -4.76 6.09
N LEU A 49 -6.25 -4.27 5.51
CA LEU A 49 -5.09 -3.74 6.22
C LEU A 49 -5.49 -2.59 7.14
N GLU A 50 -6.28 -1.63 6.65
CA GLU A 50 -6.77 -0.49 7.43
C GLU A 50 -7.80 -0.90 8.48
N LEU A 51 -8.66 -1.86 8.15
CA LEU A 51 -9.61 -2.41 9.10
C LEU A 51 -8.87 -3.04 10.29
N ILE A 52 -7.86 -3.89 10.04
CA ILE A 52 -7.08 -4.54 11.10
C ILE A 52 -6.17 -3.52 11.79
N GLY A 53 -5.43 -2.72 11.03
CA GLY A 53 -4.48 -1.72 11.52
C GLY A 53 -5.12 -0.69 12.44
N GLY A 54 -6.41 -0.39 12.26
CA GLY A 54 -7.18 0.49 13.14
C GLY A 54 -7.45 -0.06 14.55
N TYR A 55 -7.00 -1.25 14.91
CA TYR A 55 -7.29 -1.88 16.19
C TYR A 55 -6.97 -1.02 17.44
N PRO A 56 -5.90 -0.20 17.52
CA PRO A 56 -5.64 0.60 18.71
C PRO A 56 -6.76 1.62 18.97
N THR A 57 -7.34 2.16 17.89
CA THR A 57 -8.47 3.08 17.95
C THR A 57 -9.74 2.38 18.43
N TYR A 58 -10.00 1.15 17.99
CA TYR A 58 -11.16 0.39 18.49
C TYR A 58 -11.00 0.06 19.97
N LEU A 59 -9.81 -0.38 20.41
CA LEU A 59 -9.51 -0.62 21.83
C LEU A 59 -9.69 0.64 22.68
N ALA A 60 -9.45 1.83 22.11
CA ALA A 60 -9.64 3.09 22.82
C ALA A 60 -11.11 3.51 22.97
N ASN A 61 -11.94 3.23 21.96
CA ASN A 61 -13.29 3.81 21.85
C ASN A 61 -14.42 2.88 22.30
N TYR A 62 -14.17 1.57 22.42
CA TYR A 62 -15.21 0.60 22.76
C TYR A 62 -15.02 -0.03 24.13
N ASP A 63 -16.00 0.17 25.01
CA ASP A 63 -15.96 -0.30 26.40
C ASP A 63 -15.91 -1.82 26.55
N PHE A 64 -16.52 -2.58 25.63
CA PHE A 64 -16.47 -4.04 25.64
C PHE A 64 -15.07 -4.61 25.36
N LEU A 65 -14.13 -3.77 24.88
CA LEU A 65 -12.73 -4.15 24.62
C LEU A 65 -11.76 -3.75 25.74
N LYS A 66 -12.26 -3.24 26.87
CA LYS A 66 -11.43 -2.77 28.00
C LYS A 66 -10.44 -3.83 28.51
N ASP A 67 -10.87 -5.08 28.63
CA ASP A 67 -10.00 -6.17 29.10
C ASP A 67 -8.82 -6.41 28.14
N TYR A 68 -9.09 -6.38 26.83
CA TYR A 68 -8.05 -6.48 25.81
C TYR A 68 -7.13 -5.25 25.80
N LYS A 69 -7.67 -4.05 26.01
CA LYS A 69 -6.86 -2.83 26.13
C LYS A 69 -5.88 -2.92 27.29
N ILE A 70 -6.32 -3.43 28.44
CA ILE A 70 -5.45 -3.63 29.61
C ILE A 70 -4.39 -4.68 29.31
N ALA A 71 -4.77 -5.81 28.69
CA ALA A 71 -3.86 -6.88 28.34
C ALA A 71 -2.75 -6.45 27.36
N VAL A 72 -3.05 -5.52 26.46
CA VAL A 72 -2.14 -5.07 25.40
C VAL A 72 -1.32 -3.84 25.83
N LYS A 73 -1.70 -3.16 26.92
CA LYS A 73 -1.01 -1.96 27.43
C LYS A 73 0.42 -2.26 27.86
N GLY A 74 1.38 -1.43 27.45
CA GLY A 74 2.80 -1.60 27.73
C GLY A 74 3.48 -2.70 26.90
N THR A 75 2.75 -3.35 25.99
CA THR A 75 3.31 -4.33 25.07
C THR A 75 3.62 -3.70 23.71
N PHE A 76 4.41 -4.39 22.89
CA PHE A 76 4.69 -3.99 21.51
C PHE A 76 3.44 -3.90 20.62
N LEU A 77 2.32 -4.51 21.05
CA LEU A 77 1.04 -4.51 20.36
C LEU A 77 0.15 -3.32 20.78
N GLU A 78 0.55 -2.49 21.74
CA GLU A 78 -0.22 -1.28 22.12
C GLU A 78 -0.43 -0.35 20.93
N ARG A 79 0.58 -0.27 20.06
CA ARG A 79 0.57 0.53 18.84
C ARG A 79 0.68 -0.37 17.62
N ASN A 80 0.16 0.12 16.52
CA ASN A 80 0.10 -0.55 15.23
C ASN A 80 1.30 -0.22 14.31
N TYR A 81 2.37 0.40 14.81
CA TYR A 81 3.52 0.81 13.98
C TYR A 81 4.10 -0.37 13.19
N TRP A 82 4.28 -1.52 13.84
CA TRP A 82 4.80 -2.74 13.19
C TRP A 82 3.92 -3.19 12.03
N TRP A 83 2.59 -3.09 12.18
CA TRP A 83 1.62 -3.47 11.15
C TRP A 83 1.79 -2.58 9.92
N TYR A 84 1.84 -1.26 10.10
CA TYR A 84 2.01 -0.33 8.99
C TYR A 84 3.43 -0.38 8.39
N ASN A 85 4.48 -0.49 9.20
CA ASN A 85 5.86 -0.61 8.72
C ASN A 85 6.03 -1.85 7.80
N ILE A 86 5.41 -2.99 8.14
CA ILE A 86 5.54 -4.22 7.36
C ILE A 86 4.56 -4.23 6.18
N PHE A 87 3.26 -4.09 6.46
CA PHE A 87 2.22 -4.33 5.46
C PHE A 87 1.95 -3.13 4.58
N TRP A 88 2.15 -1.90 5.09
CA TRP A 88 1.99 -0.68 4.32
C TRP A 88 3.30 -0.23 3.69
N GLU A 89 4.31 0.16 4.49
CA GLU A 89 5.54 0.76 3.94
C GLU A 89 6.30 -0.21 3.04
N ILE A 90 6.55 -1.45 3.49
CA ILE A 90 7.25 -2.45 2.66
C ILE A 90 6.26 -3.09 1.68
N GLY A 91 5.12 -3.57 2.17
CA GLY A 91 4.14 -4.32 1.37
C GLY A 91 3.63 -3.55 0.15
N SER A 92 3.31 -2.26 0.30
CA SER A 92 2.82 -1.44 -0.82
C SER A 92 3.89 -1.23 -1.91
N VAL A 93 5.14 -0.96 -1.51
CA VAL A 93 6.25 -0.73 -2.45
C VAL A 93 6.53 -2.00 -3.27
N LEU A 94 6.52 -3.17 -2.62
CA LEU A 94 6.67 -4.45 -3.30
C LEU A 94 5.49 -4.72 -4.24
N PHE A 95 4.26 -4.44 -3.80
CA PHE A 95 3.08 -4.58 -4.65
C PHE A 95 3.17 -3.68 -5.89
N TYR A 96 3.47 -2.39 -5.73
CA TYR A 96 3.60 -1.48 -6.87
C TYR A 96 4.71 -1.93 -7.82
N SER A 97 5.87 -2.30 -7.29
CA SER A 97 6.97 -2.83 -8.09
C SER A 97 6.53 -4.05 -8.91
N PHE A 98 5.88 -5.03 -8.26
CA PHE A 98 5.30 -6.20 -8.92
C PHE A 98 4.26 -5.82 -9.98
N TYR A 99 3.34 -4.91 -9.66
CA TYR A 99 2.30 -4.47 -10.57
C TYR A 99 2.90 -3.83 -11.83
N PHE A 100 3.86 -2.92 -11.67
CA PHE A 100 4.51 -2.25 -12.79
C PHE A 100 5.34 -3.20 -13.66
N ILE A 101 6.00 -4.20 -13.05
CA ILE A 101 6.68 -5.27 -13.80
C ILE A 101 5.71 -6.05 -14.72
N ASN A 102 4.44 -6.20 -14.34
CA ASN A 102 3.43 -6.93 -15.11
C ASN A 102 2.73 -6.10 -16.19
N ILE A 103 2.89 -4.77 -16.20
CA ILE A 103 2.28 -3.90 -17.22
C ILE A 103 3.31 -3.35 -18.22
N LEU A 104 4.57 -3.21 -17.80
CA LEU A 104 5.66 -2.74 -18.66
C LEU A 104 6.03 -3.81 -19.70
N LYS A 105 6.46 -3.35 -20.88
CA LYS A 105 6.87 -4.20 -22.00
C LYS A 105 8.38 -4.15 -22.22
N THR A 106 9.01 -3.04 -21.90
CA THR A 106 10.45 -2.81 -22.09
C THR A 106 11.24 -3.63 -21.08
N LYS A 107 11.99 -4.63 -21.57
CA LYS A 107 12.80 -5.55 -20.74
C LYS A 107 13.79 -4.81 -19.83
N PHE A 108 14.35 -3.70 -20.30
CA PHE A 108 15.26 -2.88 -19.51
C PHE A 108 14.55 -2.26 -18.29
N TYR A 109 13.37 -1.66 -18.47
CA TYR A 109 12.57 -1.07 -17.38
C TYR A 109 12.16 -2.13 -16.35
N ILE A 110 11.71 -3.30 -16.82
CA ILE A 110 11.39 -4.43 -15.95
C ILE A 110 12.60 -4.86 -15.11
N LYS A 111 13.78 -5.00 -15.74
CA LYS A 111 15.00 -5.41 -15.04
C LYS A 111 15.42 -4.38 -14.00
N LEU A 112 15.29 -3.11 -14.34
CA LEU A 112 15.64 -1.99 -13.47
C LEU A 112 14.73 -1.94 -12.23
N ILE A 113 13.40 -2.05 -12.39
CA ILE A 113 12.45 -2.11 -11.27
C ILE A 113 12.68 -3.34 -10.40
N LYS A 114 12.93 -4.52 -11.01
CA LYS A 114 13.26 -5.73 -10.25
C LYS A 114 14.49 -5.53 -9.37
N PHE A 115 15.55 -4.96 -9.94
CA PHE A 115 16.78 -4.71 -9.21
C PHE A 115 16.54 -3.75 -8.04
N THR A 116 15.92 -2.60 -8.27
CA THR A 116 15.66 -1.60 -7.21
C THR A 116 14.70 -2.11 -6.15
N SER A 117 13.67 -2.87 -6.52
CA SER A 117 12.73 -3.51 -5.59
C SER A 117 13.41 -4.54 -4.69
N ILE A 118 14.30 -5.38 -5.23
CA ILE A 118 15.08 -6.34 -4.43
C ILE A 118 16.03 -5.60 -3.49
N THR A 119 16.73 -4.56 -3.97
CA THR A 119 17.60 -3.74 -3.13
C THR A 119 16.83 -3.09 -1.99
N PHE A 120 15.67 -2.51 -2.27
CA PHE A 120 14.77 -1.93 -1.26
C PHE A 120 14.33 -2.96 -0.22
N PHE A 121 13.93 -4.15 -0.67
CA PHE A 121 13.46 -5.20 0.23
C PHE A 121 14.57 -5.64 1.19
N LEU A 122 15.75 -5.93 0.64
CA LEU A 122 16.91 -6.35 1.43
C LEU A 122 17.36 -5.25 2.39
N SER A 123 17.43 -3.99 1.94
CA SER A 123 17.81 -2.89 2.82
C SER A 123 16.78 -2.66 3.92
N SER A 124 15.49 -2.83 3.64
CA SER A 124 14.43 -2.72 4.65
C SER A 124 14.54 -3.81 5.71
N ILE A 125 14.81 -5.06 5.31
CA ILE A 125 15.03 -6.17 6.24
C ILE A 125 16.27 -5.92 7.10
N ILE A 126 17.38 -5.52 6.48
CA ILE A 126 18.63 -5.22 7.20
C ILE A 126 18.41 -4.09 8.20
N TYR A 127 17.70 -3.03 7.80
CA TYR A 127 17.39 -1.91 8.68
C TYR A 127 16.56 -2.36 9.88
N ILE A 128 15.49 -3.13 9.67
CA ILE A 128 14.66 -3.67 10.75
C ILE A 128 15.45 -4.60 11.67
N ALA A 129 16.36 -5.41 11.12
CA ALA A 129 17.20 -6.31 11.91
C ALA A 129 18.16 -5.56 12.84
N ILE A 130 18.71 -4.42 12.38
CA ILE A 130 19.59 -3.56 13.19
C ILE A 130 18.79 -2.72 14.19
N HIS A 131 17.63 -2.19 13.78
CA HIS A 131 16.80 -1.25 14.53
C HIS A 131 15.48 -1.90 14.98
N TRP A 132 15.55 -3.09 15.59
CA TRP A 132 14.36 -3.89 15.90
C TRP A 132 13.32 -3.18 16.75
N SER A 133 13.76 -2.34 17.71
CA SER A 133 12.85 -1.58 18.57
C SER A 133 12.05 -0.52 17.81
N GLU A 134 12.64 0.09 16.78
CA GLU A 134 11.99 1.15 15.98
C GLU A 134 10.78 0.62 15.21
N LEU A 135 10.78 -0.67 14.86
CA LEU A 135 9.66 -1.34 14.19
C LEU A 135 8.34 -1.16 14.96
N PHE A 136 8.39 -1.13 16.29
CA PHE A 136 7.22 -1.09 17.17
C PHE A 136 6.91 0.29 17.74
N THR A 137 7.84 1.24 17.66
CA THR A 137 7.73 2.54 18.34
C THR A 137 7.49 3.71 17.40
N THR A 138 7.89 3.59 16.13
CA THR A 138 7.81 4.68 15.15
C THR A 138 7.60 4.14 13.74
N THR A 139 7.14 5.00 12.84
CA THR A 139 7.27 4.79 11.39
C THR A 139 8.74 4.86 11.00
N ILE A 140 9.19 4.06 10.03
CA ILE A 140 10.60 3.98 9.62
C ILE A 140 10.86 4.94 8.44
N PRO A 141 11.47 6.13 8.66
CA PRO A 141 11.59 7.14 7.60
C PRO A 141 12.43 6.66 6.42
N PHE A 142 13.43 5.80 6.68
CA PHE A 142 14.25 5.18 5.66
C PHE A 142 13.41 4.39 4.65
N ASN A 143 12.49 3.54 5.13
CA ASN A 143 11.60 2.75 4.28
C ASN A 143 10.63 3.64 3.52
N SER A 144 10.05 4.64 4.20
CA SER A 144 9.15 5.62 3.59
C SER A 144 9.80 6.37 2.42
N ILE A 145 11.02 6.91 2.60
CA ILE A 145 11.72 7.69 1.57
C ILE A 145 12.18 6.79 0.42
N PHE A 146 12.84 5.67 0.73
CA PHE A 146 13.34 4.78 -0.31
C PHE A 146 12.19 4.13 -1.09
N GLY A 147 11.12 3.74 -0.39
CA GLY A 147 9.89 3.24 -0.99
C GLY A 147 9.26 4.25 -1.96
N ALA A 148 9.17 5.52 -1.57
CA ALA A 148 8.67 6.58 -2.44
C ALA A 148 9.52 6.74 -3.71
N ILE A 149 10.85 6.65 -3.61
CA ILE A 149 11.76 6.68 -4.77
C ILE A 149 11.46 5.53 -5.72
N VAL A 150 11.28 4.31 -5.19
CA VAL A 150 10.96 3.12 -6.01
C VAL A 150 9.62 3.28 -6.72
N ILE A 151 8.58 3.75 -6.01
CA ILE A 151 7.25 3.98 -6.61
C ILE A 151 7.31 5.07 -7.68
N MET A 152 7.96 6.20 -7.38
CA MET A 152 8.14 7.29 -8.34
C MET A 152 8.85 6.83 -9.60
N MET A 153 9.90 6.02 -9.44
CA MET A 153 10.61 5.40 -10.55
C MET A 153 9.71 4.51 -11.39
N CYS A 154 8.88 3.66 -10.78
CA CYS A 154 7.92 2.81 -11.50
C CYS A 154 6.98 3.66 -12.37
N VAL A 155 6.43 4.73 -11.80
CA VAL A 155 5.52 5.65 -12.47
C VAL A 155 6.20 6.38 -13.63
N ILE A 156 7.42 6.90 -13.41
CA ILE A 156 8.19 7.59 -14.46
C ILE A 156 8.47 6.65 -15.64
N LEU A 157 8.95 5.44 -15.38
CA LEU A 157 9.26 4.47 -16.43
C LEU A 157 8.03 4.07 -17.24
N TYR A 158 6.89 3.91 -16.55
CA TYR A 158 5.60 3.66 -17.21
C TYR A 158 5.18 4.81 -18.11
N PHE A 159 5.28 6.06 -17.65
CA PHE A 159 4.95 7.21 -18.48
C PHE A 159 5.89 7.34 -19.69
N ILE A 160 7.20 7.12 -19.51
CA ILE A 160 8.15 7.13 -20.63
C ILE A 160 7.78 6.06 -21.66
N GLU A 161 7.45 4.84 -21.23
CA GLU A 161 7.04 3.77 -22.16
C GLU A 161 5.76 4.12 -22.94
N ILE A 162 4.77 4.71 -22.27
CA ILE A 162 3.55 5.20 -22.93
C ILE A 162 3.91 6.29 -23.96
N LEU A 163 4.72 7.27 -23.56
CA LEU A 163 5.17 8.39 -24.40
C LEU A 163 5.88 7.93 -25.67
N GLN A 164 6.70 6.88 -25.57
CA GLN A 164 7.45 6.34 -26.70
C GLN A 164 6.65 5.35 -27.54
N SER A 165 5.52 4.86 -27.03
CA SER A 165 4.68 3.92 -27.76
C SER A 165 3.76 4.63 -28.76
N ASN A 166 3.50 3.99 -29.90
CA ASN A 166 2.46 4.41 -30.85
C ASN A 166 1.04 4.42 -30.25
N SER A 167 0.88 4.03 -28.97
CA SER A 167 -0.41 4.02 -28.29
C SER A 167 -0.96 5.42 -27.99
N ILE A 168 -0.12 6.47 -27.96
CA ILE A 168 -0.61 7.85 -27.79
C ILE A 168 -1.44 8.31 -28.98
N LEU A 169 -1.07 7.91 -30.20
CA LEU A 169 -1.86 8.18 -31.41
C LEU A 169 -3.18 7.38 -31.42
N MET A 170 -3.27 6.31 -30.62
CA MET A 170 -4.42 5.43 -30.48
C MET A 170 -5.18 5.63 -29.16
N PHE A 171 -4.80 6.62 -28.33
CA PHE A 171 -5.37 6.83 -26.99
C PHE A 171 -6.88 7.09 -27.02
N TYR A 172 -7.39 7.63 -28.14
CA TYR A 172 -8.82 7.78 -28.43
C TYR A 172 -9.57 6.45 -28.70
N LYS A 173 -8.87 5.34 -28.95
CA LYS A 173 -9.46 4.07 -29.42
C LYS A 173 -9.39 2.88 -28.45
N SER A 174 -8.70 2.98 -27.31
CA SER A 174 -8.61 1.84 -26.37
C SER A 174 -9.33 2.13 -25.05
N ILE A 175 -10.38 1.34 -24.83
CA ILE A 175 -11.22 1.19 -23.63
C ILE A 175 -10.40 0.83 -22.39
#